data_AF-A0A2T0QZ00-F1
#
_entry.id   AF-A0A2T0QZ00-F1
#
_cell.length_a   1.000
_cell.length_b   1.000
_cell.length_c   1.000
_cell.angle_alpha   90.00
_cell.angle_beta   90.00
_cell.angle_gamma   90.00
#
_symmetry.space_group_name_H-M   'P 1'
#
loop_
_entity.id
_entity.type
_entity.pdbx_description
1 polymer ?
#
loop_
_entity_poly.entity_id
_entity_poly.type
_entity_poly.pdbx_seq_one_letter_code
_entity_poly.pdbx_strand_id
1 'polypeptide(L)'
;MHSWVDRLAVERLTAVVDIGANPIDGDPPYKDMLTAGLCTVTGFEPQAEALTALLEAAGPNERYLPHAVGDGGEHELKVTWMNGMTSLFEPDVRRLSALNEFARYGEVLRRGTVATKRLDDLDDLGPLDLLKIDVQGSELTIFQNGRRTLAGAVAVHTEVSFVPLYEGQPLFGEVDAELRAQGFLPHTFAAIKKWPIAPGVLDGNIFEHHQQVIEADVAYVKDFGRLEVLEAEQVKHLALLAHFVYGSTDLVVRCLVQLVSDGVVDEQVVADYGAAIGRSLTTNGVRSDR
;
A
#
# COMPACT_ATOMS: atom_id res chain seq x y z
N MET A 1 -4.26 13.08 -22.66
CA MET A 1 -3.97 11.66 -22.96
C MET A 1 -2.46 11.54 -22.94
N HIS A 2 -1.91 10.76 -22.00
CA HIS A 2 -0.47 10.69 -21.79
C HIS A 2 0.13 9.80 -22.88
N SER A 3 0.77 10.37 -23.90
CA SER A 3 1.20 9.64 -25.11
C SER A 3 2.11 8.44 -24.81
N TRP A 4 2.87 8.49 -23.71
CA TRP A 4 3.70 7.37 -23.26
C TRP A 4 2.91 6.20 -22.68
N VAL A 5 1.75 6.44 -22.05
CA VAL A 5 0.87 5.38 -21.51
C VAL A 5 0.31 4.54 -22.64
N ASP A 6 -0.12 5.18 -23.73
CA ASP A 6 -0.63 4.48 -24.91
C ASP A 6 0.48 3.63 -25.57
N ARG A 7 1.74 4.13 -25.57
CA ARG A 7 2.91 3.40 -26.08
C ARG A 7 3.34 2.20 -25.25
N LEU A 8 3.03 2.18 -23.94
CA LEU A 8 3.27 0.99 -23.13
C LEU A 8 2.47 -0.21 -23.66
N ALA A 9 1.34 0.03 -24.32
CA ALA A 9 0.46 -1.01 -24.84
C ALA A 9 0.21 -2.09 -23.78
N VAL A 10 -0.25 -1.66 -22.59
CA VAL A 10 -0.69 -2.60 -21.54
C VAL A 10 -1.86 -3.43 -22.04
N GLU A 11 -1.85 -4.71 -21.71
CA GLU A 11 -2.88 -5.67 -22.14
C GLU A 11 -4.18 -5.50 -21.35
N ARG A 12 -4.06 -4.91 -20.15
CA ARG A 12 -5.16 -4.68 -19.22
C ARG A 12 -4.94 -3.44 -18.36
N LEU A 13 -5.99 -3.02 -17.67
CA LEU A 13 -5.88 -2.02 -16.61
C LEU A 13 -5.01 -2.56 -15.46
N THR A 14 -4.36 -1.65 -14.74
CA THR A 14 -3.63 -1.99 -13.52
C THR A 14 -4.63 -2.49 -12.48
N ALA A 15 -4.33 -3.61 -11.83
CA ALA A 15 -5.22 -4.24 -10.86
C ALA A 15 -4.76 -3.91 -9.44
N VAL A 16 -5.61 -3.16 -8.73
CA VAL A 16 -5.39 -2.77 -7.34
C VAL A 16 -6.24 -3.65 -6.44
N VAL A 17 -5.62 -4.17 -5.39
CA VAL A 17 -6.29 -4.82 -4.27
C VAL A 17 -6.13 -3.92 -3.04
N ASP A 18 -7.24 -3.50 -2.43
CA ASP A 18 -7.25 -2.69 -1.21
C ASP A 18 -7.81 -3.51 -0.04
N ILE A 19 -6.96 -3.87 0.92
CA ILE A 19 -7.37 -4.59 2.14
C ILE A 19 -7.42 -3.59 3.30
N GLY A 20 -8.60 -3.49 3.93
CA GLY A 20 -8.87 -2.39 4.86
C GLY A 20 -9.24 -1.13 4.10
N ALA A 21 -10.24 -1.24 3.21
CA ALA A 21 -10.65 -0.18 2.29
C ALA A 21 -11.48 0.94 2.96
N ASN A 22 -11.48 1.03 4.29
CA ASN A 22 -12.29 1.98 5.04
C ASN A 22 -12.00 3.42 4.60
N PRO A 23 -13.00 4.22 4.16
CA PRO A 23 -12.78 5.56 3.62
C PRO A 23 -12.63 6.62 4.73
N ILE A 24 -11.80 6.36 5.75
CA ILE A 24 -11.57 7.25 6.89
C ILE A 24 -10.23 8.00 6.83
N ASP A 25 -9.24 7.47 6.11
CA ASP A 25 -7.86 8.00 6.09
C ASP A 25 -7.58 8.93 4.91
N GLY A 26 -8.64 9.50 4.33
CA GLY A 26 -8.54 10.37 3.16
C GLY A 26 -8.45 9.60 1.85
N ASP A 27 -7.79 10.20 0.87
CA ASP A 27 -7.72 9.65 -0.47
C ASP A 27 -6.68 8.51 -0.56
N PRO A 28 -7.04 7.33 -1.10
CA PRO A 28 -6.08 6.25 -1.26
C PRO A 28 -5.02 6.63 -2.30
N PRO A 29 -3.80 6.07 -2.22
CA PRO A 29 -2.66 6.48 -3.04
C PRO A 29 -2.89 6.24 -4.54
N TYR A 30 -3.84 5.38 -4.91
CA TYR A 30 -4.19 5.06 -6.29
C TYR A 30 -5.34 5.93 -6.87
N LYS A 31 -5.91 6.87 -6.10
CA LYS A 31 -7.11 7.62 -6.49
C LYS A 31 -6.99 8.33 -7.84
N ASP A 32 -5.85 8.97 -8.11
CA ASP A 32 -5.63 9.69 -9.36
C ASP A 32 -5.59 8.72 -10.56
N MET A 33 -4.99 7.54 -10.37
CA MET A 33 -4.94 6.48 -11.37
C MET A 33 -6.33 5.91 -11.67
N LEU A 34 -7.15 5.73 -10.62
CA LEU A 34 -8.53 5.28 -10.74
C LEU A 34 -9.39 6.31 -11.46
N THR A 35 -9.27 7.59 -11.09
CA THR A 35 -9.97 8.71 -11.72
C THR A 35 -9.61 8.84 -13.21
N ALA A 36 -8.37 8.55 -13.56
CA ALA A 36 -7.91 8.50 -14.95
C ALA A 36 -8.42 7.28 -15.75
N GLY A 37 -9.11 6.34 -15.10
CA GLY A 37 -9.59 5.10 -15.72
C GLY A 37 -8.47 4.11 -16.05
N LEU A 38 -7.32 4.20 -15.37
CA LEU A 38 -6.11 3.41 -15.65
C LEU A 38 -5.95 2.19 -14.73
N CYS A 39 -6.80 2.06 -13.73
CA CYS A 39 -6.83 0.90 -12.85
C CYS A 39 -8.25 0.41 -12.54
N THR A 40 -8.31 -0.81 -12.01
CA THR A 40 -9.47 -1.41 -11.35
C THR A 40 -9.14 -1.64 -9.88
N VAL A 41 -10.14 -1.60 -9.01
CA VAL A 41 -9.99 -1.80 -7.56
C VAL A 41 -10.89 -2.94 -7.10
N THR A 42 -10.29 -3.91 -6.40
CA THR A 42 -11.03 -4.86 -5.56
C THR A 42 -10.72 -4.56 -4.10
N GLY A 43 -11.67 -3.94 -3.40
CA GLY A 43 -11.55 -3.58 -2.00
C GLY A 43 -12.17 -4.60 -1.06
N PHE A 44 -11.61 -4.73 0.15
CA PHE A 44 -12.06 -5.60 1.22
C PHE A 44 -12.35 -4.78 2.47
N GLU A 45 -13.61 -4.78 2.91
CA GLU A 45 -14.06 -4.08 4.11
C GLU A 45 -15.16 -4.89 4.82
N PRO A 46 -14.85 -5.51 5.98
CA PRO A 46 -15.83 -6.31 6.72
C PRO A 46 -16.84 -5.49 7.54
N GLN A 47 -16.59 -4.20 7.83
CA GLN A 47 -17.50 -3.37 8.60
C GLN A 47 -18.67 -2.89 7.74
N ALA A 48 -19.89 -3.24 8.14
CA ALA A 48 -21.09 -3.02 7.35
C ALA A 48 -21.33 -1.55 6.96
N GLU A 49 -21.08 -0.60 7.89
CA GLU A 49 -21.28 0.83 7.63
C GLU A 49 -20.27 1.37 6.59
N ALA A 50 -18.99 1.05 6.77
CA ALA A 50 -17.93 1.43 5.84
C ALA A 50 -18.13 0.77 4.46
N LEU A 51 -18.47 -0.51 4.43
CA LEU A 51 -18.78 -1.23 3.20
C LEU A 51 -19.98 -0.61 2.46
N THR A 52 -21.03 -0.20 3.18
CA THR A 52 -22.20 0.46 2.57
C THR A 52 -21.77 1.75 1.90
N ALA A 53 -20.98 2.59 2.57
CA ALA A 53 -20.47 3.83 1.99
C ALA A 53 -19.62 3.58 0.74
N LEU A 54 -18.77 2.55 0.75
CA LEU A 54 -17.96 2.14 -0.40
C LEU A 54 -18.82 1.68 -1.59
N LEU A 55 -19.84 0.86 -1.34
CA LEU A 55 -20.75 0.37 -2.37
C LEU A 55 -21.59 1.50 -2.99
N GLU A 56 -21.99 2.49 -2.20
CA GLU A 56 -22.72 3.66 -2.69
C GLU A 56 -21.85 4.60 -3.53
N ALA A 57 -20.55 4.69 -3.21
CA ALA A 57 -19.58 5.53 -3.91
C ALA A 57 -18.91 4.86 -5.12
N ALA A 58 -19.00 3.53 -5.24
CA ALA A 58 -18.26 2.73 -6.21
C ALA A 58 -18.51 3.17 -7.67
N GLY A 59 -17.43 3.46 -8.39
CA GLY A 59 -17.43 3.67 -9.83
C GLY A 59 -17.43 2.36 -10.64
N PRO A 60 -17.41 2.45 -11.99
CA PRO A 60 -17.49 1.28 -12.87
C PRO A 60 -16.27 0.34 -12.80
N ASN A 61 -15.14 0.82 -12.27
CA ASN A 61 -13.89 0.07 -12.16
C ASN A 61 -13.63 -0.43 -10.73
N GLU A 62 -14.62 -0.33 -9.85
CA GLU A 62 -14.49 -0.66 -8.43
C GLU A 62 -15.46 -1.76 -8.04
N ARG A 63 -14.99 -2.68 -7.19
CA ARG A 63 -15.84 -3.63 -6.48
C ARG A 63 -15.37 -3.76 -5.04
N TYR A 64 -16.31 -3.90 -4.11
CA TYR A 64 -16.03 -4.01 -2.68
C TYR A 64 -16.66 -5.29 -2.11
N LEU A 65 -15.90 -6.00 -1.28
CA LEU A 65 -16.25 -7.31 -0.74
C LEU A 65 -16.30 -7.27 0.80
N PRO A 66 -17.27 -7.96 1.44
CA PRO A 66 -17.50 -7.94 2.88
C PRO A 66 -16.55 -8.86 3.66
N HIS A 67 -15.35 -9.15 3.15
CA HIS A 67 -14.46 -10.15 3.74
C HIS A 67 -13.31 -9.49 4.50
N ALA A 68 -13.02 -10.01 5.69
CA ALA A 68 -11.72 -9.79 6.32
C ALA A 68 -10.69 -10.73 5.68
N VAL A 69 -9.50 -10.23 5.38
CA VAL A 69 -8.39 -11.04 4.87
C VAL A 69 -7.44 -11.35 6.04
N GLY A 70 -6.92 -12.57 6.10
CA GLY A 70 -6.12 -13.06 7.23
C GLY A 70 -5.54 -14.45 6.97
N ASP A 71 -5.53 -15.30 7.99
CA ASP A 71 -5.01 -16.68 7.93
C ASP A 71 -6.06 -17.72 7.50
N GLY A 72 -7.31 -17.31 7.26
CA GLY A 72 -8.43 -18.21 6.94
C GLY A 72 -9.19 -18.73 8.16
N GLY A 73 -8.76 -18.34 9.37
CA GLY A 73 -9.37 -18.71 10.64
C GLY A 73 -10.44 -17.72 11.11
N GLU A 74 -11.09 -18.09 12.21
CA GLU A 74 -12.02 -17.25 12.96
C GLU A 74 -11.27 -16.58 14.13
N HIS A 75 -11.45 -15.27 14.27
CA HIS A 75 -10.74 -14.44 15.25
C HIS A 75 -11.71 -13.52 16.02
N GLU A 76 -11.28 -13.05 17.19
CA GLU A 76 -11.98 -12.00 17.91
C GLU A 76 -11.47 -10.62 17.46
N LEU A 77 -12.36 -9.81 16.90
CA LEU A 77 -12.16 -8.41 16.54
C LEU A 77 -12.46 -7.50 17.73
N LYS A 78 -11.55 -6.55 18.00
CA LYS A 78 -11.67 -5.53 19.03
C LYS A 78 -12.00 -4.21 18.36
N VAL A 79 -13.27 -3.83 18.43
CA VAL A 79 -13.73 -2.53 17.93
C VAL A 79 -13.43 -1.48 18.98
N THR A 80 -12.51 -0.59 18.66
CA THR A 80 -11.99 0.44 19.55
C THR A 80 -12.74 1.76 19.40
N TRP A 81 -12.48 2.70 20.31
CA TRP A 81 -13.08 4.03 20.27
C TRP A 81 -12.72 4.80 19.01
N MET A 82 -11.46 4.73 18.59
CA MET A 82 -11.04 5.19 17.27
C MET A 82 -11.26 4.06 16.27
N ASN A 83 -12.11 4.27 15.25
CA ASN A 83 -12.40 3.24 14.24
C ASN A 83 -11.14 2.73 13.54
N GLY A 84 -10.20 3.63 13.24
CA GLY A 84 -8.91 3.31 12.63
C GLY A 84 -7.94 2.52 13.52
N MET A 85 -8.30 2.18 14.76
CA MET A 85 -7.51 1.30 15.64
C MET A 85 -8.18 -0.07 15.89
N THR A 86 -9.21 -0.40 15.11
CA THR A 86 -9.90 -1.70 15.23
C THR A 86 -8.97 -2.81 14.74
N SER A 87 -8.69 -3.79 15.60
CA SER A 87 -7.70 -4.84 15.32
C SER A 87 -8.13 -6.22 15.83
N LEU A 88 -7.48 -7.27 15.30
CA LEU A 88 -7.54 -8.62 15.86
C LEU A 88 -6.67 -8.77 17.12
N PHE A 89 -5.70 -7.88 17.30
CA PHE A 89 -4.81 -7.86 18.46
C PHE A 89 -5.41 -7.04 19.61
N GLU A 90 -5.07 -7.40 20.85
CA GLU A 90 -5.51 -6.63 22.03
C GLU A 90 -4.69 -5.34 22.14
N PRO A 91 -5.31 -4.15 22.34
CA PRO A 91 -4.57 -2.91 22.53
C PRO A 91 -3.62 -2.98 23.75
N ASP A 92 -2.35 -2.59 23.57
CA ASP A 92 -1.37 -2.56 24.68
C ASP A 92 -1.56 -1.29 25.50
N VAL A 93 -2.51 -1.33 26.44
CA VAL A 93 -2.89 -0.18 27.27
C VAL A 93 -1.69 0.49 27.93
N ARG A 94 -0.67 -0.27 28.34
CA ARG A 94 0.53 0.28 28.99
C ARG A 94 1.33 1.15 28.03
N ARG A 95 1.54 0.69 26.79
CA ARG A 95 2.26 1.46 25.77
C ARG A 95 1.43 2.60 25.22
N LEU A 96 0.14 2.37 24.97
CA LEU A 96 -0.79 3.41 24.55
C LEU A 96 -0.88 4.56 25.56
N SER A 97 -0.79 4.26 26.87
CA SER A 97 -0.75 5.28 27.93
C SER A 97 0.50 6.17 27.90
N ALA A 98 1.54 5.79 27.15
CA ALA A 98 2.74 6.62 26.95
C ALA A 98 2.62 7.58 25.75
N LEU A 99 1.47 7.60 25.07
CA LEU A 99 1.19 8.43 23.91
C LEU A 99 -0.08 9.25 24.20
N ASN A 100 -0.08 10.55 23.91
CA ASN A 100 -1.22 11.41 24.23
C ASN A 100 -2.50 10.91 23.52
N GLU A 101 -3.63 10.85 24.22
CA GLU A 101 -4.94 10.31 23.80
C GLU A 101 -4.98 8.82 23.35
N PHE A 102 -3.85 8.16 23.10
CA PHE A 102 -3.83 6.81 22.52
C PHE A 102 -4.48 5.74 23.41
N ALA A 103 -4.39 5.87 24.74
CA ALA A 103 -5.10 4.97 25.65
C ALA A 103 -6.63 5.06 25.48
N ARG A 104 -7.15 6.24 25.17
CA ARG A 104 -8.57 6.43 24.84
C ARG A 104 -8.87 5.92 23.44
N TYR A 105 -8.01 6.18 22.45
CA TYR A 105 -8.22 5.73 21.08
C TYR A 105 -8.30 4.20 20.97
N GLY A 106 -7.44 3.49 21.72
CA GLY A 106 -7.46 2.04 21.83
C GLY A 106 -8.45 1.46 22.86
N GLU A 107 -9.34 2.27 23.44
CA GLU A 107 -10.37 1.75 24.34
C GLU A 107 -11.31 0.81 23.58
N VAL A 108 -11.39 -0.47 24.00
CA VAL A 108 -12.28 -1.44 23.34
C VAL A 108 -13.73 -1.19 23.75
N LEU A 109 -14.54 -0.76 22.80
CA LEU A 109 -15.98 -0.51 22.99
C LEU A 109 -16.82 -1.78 22.79
N ARG A 110 -16.41 -2.64 21.85
CA ARG A 110 -17.13 -3.85 21.49
C ARG A 110 -16.18 -4.94 21.03
N ARG A 111 -16.52 -6.19 21.37
CA ARG A 111 -15.85 -7.39 20.85
C ARG A 111 -16.80 -8.16 19.94
N GLY A 112 -16.28 -8.73 18.88
CA GLY A 112 -17.06 -9.50 17.92
C GLY A 112 -16.22 -10.56 17.25
N THR A 113 -16.87 -11.57 16.70
CA THR A 113 -16.19 -12.63 15.94
C THR A 113 -16.12 -12.25 14.47
N VAL A 114 -14.98 -12.48 13.83
CA VAL A 114 -14.78 -12.29 12.39
C VAL A 114 -14.09 -13.51 11.79
N ALA A 115 -14.67 -14.04 10.72
CA ALA A 115 -14.02 -15.05 9.90
C ALA A 115 -13.15 -14.37 8.85
N THR A 116 -11.92 -14.83 8.71
CA THR A 116 -10.98 -14.31 7.71
C THR A 116 -10.85 -15.26 6.53
N LYS A 117 -10.40 -14.75 5.38
CA LYS A 117 -9.99 -15.54 4.22
C LYS A 117 -8.51 -15.33 3.95
N ARG A 118 -7.78 -16.37 3.56
CA ARG A 118 -6.42 -16.18 3.06
C ARG A 118 -6.45 -15.45 1.73
N LEU A 119 -5.49 -14.56 1.50
CA LEU A 119 -5.36 -13.86 0.21
C LEU A 119 -5.15 -14.86 -0.94
N ASP A 120 -4.47 -15.97 -0.68
CA ASP A 120 -4.33 -17.04 -1.67
C ASP A 120 -5.66 -17.77 -1.97
N ASP A 121 -6.63 -17.82 -1.06
CA ASP A 121 -7.88 -18.56 -1.28
C ASP A 121 -8.99 -17.74 -1.98
N LEU A 122 -8.65 -16.54 -2.47
CA LEU A 122 -9.56 -15.67 -3.19
C LEU A 122 -9.48 -15.93 -4.70
N ASP A 123 -10.03 -17.07 -5.14
CA ASP A 123 -9.93 -17.53 -6.54
C ASP A 123 -10.48 -16.50 -7.57
N ASP A 124 -11.49 -15.72 -7.19
CA ASP A 124 -12.12 -14.69 -8.04
C ASP A 124 -11.45 -13.30 -7.96
N LEU A 125 -10.28 -13.20 -7.32
CA LEU A 125 -9.56 -11.93 -7.16
C LEU A 125 -9.06 -11.38 -8.50
N GLY A 126 -8.65 -12.26 -9.41
CA GLY A 126 -8.04 -11.87 -10.69
C GLY A 126 -6.57 -11.44 -10.54
N PRO A 127 -6.02 -10.67 -11.49
CA PRO A 127 -4.66 -10.15 -11.39
C PRO A 127 -4.50 -9.17 -10.22
N LEU A 128 -3.27 -9.03 -9.72
CA LEU A 128 -2.90 -8.09 -8.67
C LEU A 128 -1.56 -7.46 -9.04
N ASP A 129 -1.54 -6.15 -9.24
CA ASP A 129 -0.31 -5.38 -9.49
C ASP A 129 0.09 -4.53 -8.27
N LEU A 130 -0.90 -3.92 -7.60
CA LEU A 130 -0.72 -3.16 -6.36
C LEU A 130 -1.57 -3.78 -5.25
N LEU A 131 -0.94 -4.19 -4.15
CA LEU A 131 -1.65 -4.40 -2.89
C LEU A 131 -1.52 -3.13 -2.04
N LYS A 132 -2.64 -2.46 -1.72
CA LYS A 132 -2.72 -1.53 -0.60
C LYS A 132 -3.30 -2.27 0.59
N ILE A 133 -2.68 -2.13 1.76
CA ILE A 133 -3.11 -2.82 2.97
C ILE A 133 -2.91 -1.96 4.21
N ASP A 134 -3.97 -1.84 5.01
CA ASP A 134 -3.96 -1.21 6.33
C ASP A 134 -5.02 -1.93 7.17
N VAL A 135 -4.57 -2.85 8.04
CA VAL A 135 -5.46 -3.70 8.85
C VAL A 135 -5.03 -3.75 10.31
N GLN A 136 -4.29 -2.72 10.75
CA GLN A 136 -3.95 -2.48 12.14
C GLN A 136 -3.28 -3.68 12.84
N GLY A 137 -2.25 -4.26 12.18
CA GLY A 137 -1.33 -5.23 12.78
C GLY A 137 -1.36 -6.64 12.19
N SER A 138 -2.34 -6.96 11.33
CA SER A 138 -2.44 -8.30 10.70
C SER A 138 -1.70 -8.41 9.35
N GLU A 139 -0.97 -7.38 8.94
CA GLU A 139 -0.30 -7.28 7.64
C GLU A 139 0.64 -8.46 7.40
N LEU A 140 1.50 -8.78 8.39
CA LEU A 140 2.46 -9.89 8.30
C LEU A 140 1.75 -11.23 8.02
N THR A 141 0.66 -11.51 8.74
CA THR A 141 -0.12 -12.73 8.58
C THR A 141 -0.72 -12.82 7.18
N ILE A 142 -1.22 -11.70 6.65
CA ILE A 142 -1.80 -11.65 5.30
C ILE A 142 -0.72 -11.84 4.23
N PHE A 143 0.46 -11.24 4.40
CA PHE A 143 1.59 -11.45 3.48
C PHE A 143 2.03 -12.92 3.45
N GLN A 144 2.11 -13.58 4.61
CA GLN A 144 2.49 -14.99 4.71
C GLN A 144 1.45 -15.92 4.07
N ASN A 145 0.16 -15.60 4.18
CA ASN A 145 -0.96 -16.35 3.61
C ASN A 145 -1.40 -15.86 2.22
N GLY A 146 -0.59 -14.99 1.60
CA GLY A 146 -0.84 -14.37 0.30
C GLY A 146 0.33 -14.49 -0.67
N ARG A 147 1.35 -15.30 -0.34
CA ARG A 147 2.61 -15.37 -1.11
C ARG A 147 2.38 -15.76 -2.58
N ARG A 148 1.44 -16.66 -2.86
CA ARG A 148 1.16 -17.08 -4.24
C ARG A 148 0.51 -15.94 -5.02
N THR A 149 -0.48 -15.28 -4.45
CA THR A 149 -1.17 -14.14 -5.06
C THR A 149 -0.21 -12.95 -5.22
N LEU A 150 0.62 -12.65 -4.22
CA LEU A 150 1.59 -11.55 -4.24
C LEU A 150 2.76 -11.76 -5.20
N ALA A 151 2.97 -12.97 -5.71
CA ALA A 151 3.94 -13.20 -6.78
C ALA A 151 3.62 -12.39 -8.05
N GLY A 152 2.33 -12.12 -8.30
CA GLY A 152 1.88 -11.26 -9.40
C GLY A 152 2.10 -9.76 -9.17
N ALA A 153 2.11 -9.32 -7.90
CA ALA A 153 2.22 -7.91 -7.54
C ALA A 153 3.57 -7.32 -7.95
N VAL A 154 3.56 -6.06 -8.33
CA VAL A 154 4.77 -5.27 -8.59
C VAL A 154 4.99 -4.20 -7.52
N ALA A 155 3.98 -3.90 -6.72
CA ALA A 155 4.07 -3.00 -5.58
C ALA A 155 3.18 -3.41 -4.41
N VAL A 156 3.60 -3.05 -3.20
CA VAL A 156 2.82 -3.14 -1.96
C VAL A 156 2.88 -1.79 -1.25
N HIS A 157 1.74 -1.22 -0.90
CA HIS A 157 1.61 -0.05 -0.06
C HIS A 157 1.04 -0.51 1.29
N THR A 158 1.82 -0.44 2.36
CA THR A 158 1.43 -0.96 3.66
C THR A 158 1.73 0.03 4.76
N GLU A 159 0.85 0.13 5.75
CA GLU A 159 1.21 0.70 7.05
C GLU A 159 2.11 -0.29 7.80
N VAL A 160 3.11 0.22 8.51
CA VAL A 160 3.98 -0.55 9.40
C VAL A 160 4.15 0.19 10.72
N SER A 161 4.14 -0.55 11.83
CA SER A 161 4.35 0.03 13.16
C SER A 161 5.81 -0.09 13.60
N PHE A 162 6.35 1.01 14.16
CA PHE A 162 7.67 1.10 14.77
C PHE A 162 7.62 0.92 16.30
N VAL A 163 6.44 1.13 16.88
CA VAL A 163 6.12 0.83 18.26
C VAL A 163 4.93 -0.14 18.28
N PRO A 164 4.93 -1.15 19.15
CA PRO A 164 3.80 -2.07 19.26
C PRO A 164 2.63 -1.38 19.97
N LEU A 165 1.59 -1.02 19.20
CA LEU A 165 0.34 -0.45 19.71
C LEU A 165 -0.59 -1.53 20.28
N TYR A 166 -0.45 -2.76 19.78
CA TYR A 166 -1.18 -3.93 20.24
C TYR A 166 -0.22 -4.99 20.82
N GLU A 167 -0.74 -5.85 21.70
CA GLU A 167 -0.02 -6.96 22.29
C GLU A 167 0.38 -7.99 21.22
N GLY A 168 1.67 -8.27 21.10
CA GLY A 168 2.18 -9.26 20.13
C GLY A 168 2.12 -8.81 18.66
N GLN A 169 1.84 -7.53 18.40
CA GLN A 169 1.84 -6.96 17.05
C GLN A 169 3.22 -7.08 16.39
N PRO A 170 3.30 -7.59 15.15
CA PRO A 170 4.52 -7.53 14.35
C PRO A 170 4.96 -6.10 14.08
N LEU A 171 6.27 -5.84 14.13
CA LEU A 171 6.83 -4.52 13.85
C LEU A 171 7.42 -4.43 12.44
N PHE A 172 7.79 -3.22 12.03
CA PHE A 172 8.43 -2.91 10.75
C PHE A 172 9.51 -3.91 10.33
N GLY A 173 10.39 -4.33 11.25
CA GLY A 173 11.48 -5.25 10.93
C GLY A 173 11.00 -6.64 10.48
N GLU A 174 9.89 -7.14 11.03
CA GLU A 174 9.30 -8.42 10.65
C GLU A 174 8.56 -8.32 9.31
N VAL A 175 7.84 -7.22 9.10
CA VAL A 175 7.15 -6.92 7.84
C VAL A 175 8.14 -6.72 6.69
N ASP A 176 9.20 -5.92 6.89
CA ASP A 176 10.26 -5.70 5.89
C ASP A 176 10.95 -7.03 5.53
N ALA A 177 11.28 -7.85 6.53
CA ALA A 177 11.90 -9.15 6.29
C ALA A 177 11.01 -10.07 5.44
N GLU A 178 9.70 -10.11 5.70
CA GLU A 178 8.74 -10.90 4.92
C GLU A 178 8.63 -10.37 3.47
N LEU A 179 8.42 -9.08 3.27
CA LEU A 179 8.30 -8.49 1.93
C LEU A 179 9.58 -8.65 1.11
N ARG A 180 10.76 -8.52 1.74
CA ARG A 180 12.05 -8.81 1.09
C ARG A 180 12.18 -10.26 0.69
N ALA A 181 11.74 -11.20 1.52
CA ALA A 181 11.73 -12.63 1.18
C ALA A 181 10.83 -12.93 -0.04
N GLN A 182 9.86 -12.06 -0.34
CA GLN A 182 9.00 -12.14 -1.52
C GLN A 182 9.50 -11.30 -2.73
N GLY A 183 10.71 -10.76 -2.65
CA GLY A 183 11.37 -10.04 -3.74
C GLY A 183 10.98 -8.56 -3.88
N PHE A 184 10.40 -7.98 -2.83
CA PHE A 184 10.14 -6.54 -2.76
C PHE A 184 11.28 -5.80 -2.07
N LEU A 185 11.48 -4.53 -2.45
CA LEU A 185 12.38 -3.60 -1.80
C LEU A 185 11.60 -2.39 -1.30
N PRO A 186 11.93 -1.84 -0.11
CA PRO A 186 11.35 -0.57 0.33
C PRO A 186 11.76 0.52 -0.65
N HIS A 187 10.77 1.24 -1.17
CA HIS A 187 10.95 2.25 -2.20
C HIS A 187 10.91 3.66 -1.61
N THR A 188 9.87 3.98 -0.84
CA THR A 188 9.72 5.29 -0.19
C THR A 188 8.77 5.21 1.01
N PHE A 189 8.91 6.16 1.93
CA PHE A 189 7.89 6.44 2.93
C PHE A 189 6.87 7.40 2.31
N ALA A 190 5.63 6.94 2.14
CA ALA A 190 4.53 7.78 1.69
C ALA A 190 4.11 8.77 2.80
N ALA A 191 4.11 8.31 4.05
CA ALA A 191 3.94 9.15 5.23
C ALA A 191 4.71 8.57 6.41
N ILE A 192 5.14 9.43 7.34
CA ILE A 192 5.71 9.01 8.63
C ILE A 192 4.83 9.59 9.72
N LYS A 193 4.17 8.72 10.49
CA LYS A 193 3.29 9.10 11.59
C LYS A 193 4.13 9.27 12.85
N LYS A 194 4.20 10.52 13.33
CA LYS A 194 4.85 10.87 14.59
C LYS A 194 3.81 11.27 15.62
N TRP A 195 4.06 10.92 16.88
CA TRP A 195 3.15 11.22 17.97
C TRP A 195 3.85 11.83 19.19
N PRO A 196 3.17 12.67 20.00
CA PRO A 196 3.71 13.16 21.27
C PRO A 196 3.73 12.09 22.37
N ILE A 197 4.79 12.09 23.16
CA ILE A 197 4.94 11.19 24.31
C ILE A 197 4.23 11.79 25.53
N ALA A 198 3.31 11.03 26.12
CA ALA A 198 2.62 11.40 27.35
C ALA A 198 3.57 11.35 28.58
N PRO A 199 3.35 12.17 29.62
CA PRO A 199 2.30 13.19 29.74
C PRO A 199 2.74 14.57 29.21
N GLY A 200 3.67 14.64 28.25
CA GLY A 200 4.20 15.90 27.75
C GLY A 200 3.12 16.74 27.07
N VAL A 201 2.96 17.98 27.52
CA VAL A 201 2.08 19.00 26.92
C VAL A 201 2.86 20.29 26.82
N LEU A 202 2.97 20.85 25.61
CA LEU A 202 3.70 22.10 25.34
C LEU A 202 2.71 23.16 24.89
N ASP A 203 2.80 24.35 25.48
CA ASP A 203 1.92 25.49 25.21
C ASP A 203 0.41 25.17 25.26
N GLY A 204 0.03 24.17 26.07
CA GLY A 204 -1.36 23.71 26.21
C GLY A 204 -1.85 22.82 25.07
N ASN A 205 -1.00 22.47 24.10
CA ASN A 205 -1.33 21.60 22.98
C ASN A 205 -0.74 20.20 23.16
N ILE A 206 -1.61 19.19 23.22
CA ILE A 206 -1.23 17.79 23.42
C ILE A 206 -0.76 17.12 22.12
N PHE A 207 -0.91 17.78 20.96
CA PHE A 207 -0.53 17.27 19.64
C PHE A 207 0.72 17.95 19.06
N GLU A 208 1.28 18.93 19.76
CA GLU A 208 2.51 19.61 19.33
C GLU A 208 3.78 18.84 19.68
N HIS A 209 4.86 19.11 18.93
CA HIS A 209 6.21 18.59 19.15
C HIS A 209 6.34 17.05 19.14
N HIS A 210 5.74 16.40 18.15
CA HIS A 210 5.90 14.97 17.89
C HIS A 210 7.25 14.61 17.22
N GLN A 211 8.17 13.98 17.96
CA GLN A 211 9.38 13.38 17.37
C GLN A 211 9.41 11.86 17.43
N GLN A 212 8.59 11.24 18.29
CA GLN A 212 8.47 9.79 18.36
C GLN A 212 7.75 9.28 17.12
N VAL A 213 8.42 8.47 16.31
CA VAL A 213 7.78 7.73 15.21
C VAL A 213 6.97 6.59 15.81
N ILE A 214 5.73 6.44 15.36
CA ILE A 214 4.85 5.34 15.80
C ILE A 214 4.58 4.38 14.66
N GLU A 215 4.29 4.90 13.47
CA GLU A 215 3.89 4.18 12.27
C GLU A 215 4.42 4.89 11.02
N ALA A 216 4.41 4.21 9.89
CA ALA A 216 4.62 4.83 8.60
C ALA A 216 3.88 4.07 7.50
N ASP A 217 3.44 4.81 6.50
CA ASP A 217 3.01 4.24 5.23
C ASP A 217 4.23 4.04 4.35
N VAL A 218 4.50 2.78 3.99
CA VAL A 218 5.69 2.40 3.21
C VAL A 218 5.27 1.78 1.90
N ALA A 219 5.80 2.34 0.81
CA ALA A 219 5.71 1.74 -0.50
C ALA A 219 6.89 0.79 -0.72
N TYR A 220 6.59 -0.43 -1.10
CA TYR A 220 7.52 -1.44 -1.58
C TYR A 220 7.28 -1.70 -3.06
N VAL A 221 8.34 -1.95 -3.82
CA VAL A 221 8.26 -2.32 -5.24
C VAL A 221 9.09 -3.57 -5.50
N LYS A 222 8.80 -4.32 -6.57
CA LYS A 222 9.67 -5.42 -7.01
C LYS A 222 11.08 -4.90 -7.26
N ASP A 223 12.08 -5.75 -7.01
CA ASP A 223 13.49 -5.41 -7.11
C ASP A 223 13.83 -4.77 -8.47
N PHE A 224 13.86 -3.44 -8.49
CA PHE A 224 14.17 -2.66 -9.68
C PHE A 224 15.62 -2.90 -10.13
N GLY A 225 16.48 -3.44 -9.26
CA GLY A 225 17.81 -3.95 -9.57
C GLY A 225 17.83 -5.07 -10.61
N ARG A 226 16.72 -5.79 -10.75
CA ARG A 226 16.62 -7.06 -11.48
C ARG A 226 15.36 -7.15 -12.33
N LEU A 227 15.01 -6.08 -13.06
CA LEU A 227 13.77 -6.04 -13.85
C LEU A 227 13.70 -7.12 -14.93
N GLU A 228 14.84 -7.66 -15.38
CA GLU A 228 14.93 -8.73 -16.37
C GLU A 228 14.31 -10.07 -15.93
N VAL A 229 14.00 -10.22 -14.62
CA VAL A 229 13.33 -11.42 -14.09
C VAL A 229 11.80 -11.27 -14.01
N LEU A 230 11.28 -10.07 -14.28
CA LEU A 230 9.85 -9.78 -14.27
C LEU A 230 9.28 -9.97 -15.67
N GLU A 231 7.99 -10.30 -15.74
CA GLU A 231 7.28 -10.32 -17.01
C GLU A 231 7.17 -8.89 -17.57
N ALA A 232 7.17 -8.76 -18.90
CA ALA A 232 7.08 -7.45 -19.56
C ALA A 232 5.85 -6.64 -19.07
N GLU A 233 4.72 -7.32 -18.88
CA GLU A 233 3.49 -6.69 -18.37
C GLU A 233 3.65 -6.17 -16.92
N GLN A 234 4.39 -6.89 -16.08
CA GLN A 234 4.71 -6.43 -14.72
C GLN A 234 5.57 -5.16 -14.77
N VAL A 235 6.57 -5.10 -15.66
CA VAL A 235 7.42 -3.90 -15.80
C VAL A 235 6.61 -2.68 -16.29
N LYS A 236 5.63 -2.88 -17.19
CA LYS A 236 4.70 -1.81 -17.60
C LYS A 236 3.84 -1.32 -16.44
N HIS A 237 3.23 -2.21 -15.66
CA HIS A 237 2.42 -1.81 -14.50
C HIS A 237 3.27 -1.16 -13.40
N LEU A 238 4.51 -1.59 -13.21
CA LEU A 238 5.45 -0.93 -12.30
C LEU A 238 5.74 0.51 -12.75
N ALA A 239 5.94 0.75 -14.04
CA ALA A 239 6.11 2.09 -14.59
C ALA A 239 4.85 2.97 -14.36
N LEU A 240 3.65 2.41 -14.56
CA LEU A 240 2.41 3.13 -14.31
C LEU A 240 2.25 3.50 -12.82
N LEU A 241 2.47 2.55 -11.92
CA LEU A 241 2.39 2.78 -10.47
C LEU A 241 3.46 3.78 -9.99
N ALA A 242 4.69 3.65 -10.48
CA ALA A 242 5.76 4.59 -10.19
C ALA A 242 5.36 6.03 -10.57
N HIS A 243 4.68 6.24 -11.69
CA HIS A 243 4.21 7.56 -12.09
C HIS A 243 2.99 8.05 -11.31
N PHE A 244 1.90 7.27 -11.32
CA PHE A 244 0.58 7.72 -10.87
C PHE A 244 0.37 7.58 -9.36
N VAL A 245 1.12 6.69 -8.69
CA VAL A 245 0.93 6.40 -7.25
C VAL A 245 2.09 6.96 -6.43
N TYR A 246 3.33 6.82 -6.92
CA TYR A 246 4.52 7.14 -6.12
C TYR A 246 5.28 8.38 -6.57
N GLY A 247 4.97 8.96 -7.73
CA GLY A 247 5.70 10.10 -8.29
C GLY A 247 7.19 9.83 -8.57
N SER A 248 7.62 8.56 -8.62
CA SER A 248 9.01 8.15 -8.83
C SER A 248 9.37 8.17 -10.31
N THR A 249 9.77 9.34 -10.79
CA THR A 249 10.14 9.57 -12.19
C THR A 249 11.33 8.72 -12.62
N ASP A 250 12.32 8.54 -11.76
CA ASP A 250 13.51 7.73 -12.06
C ASP A 250 13.18 6.24 -12.21
N LEU A 251 12.27 5.70 -11.40
CA LEU A 251 11.81 4.33 -11.53
C LEU A 251 11.01 4.13 -12.82
N VAL A 252 10.19 5.10 -13.24
CA VAL A 252 9.52 5.06 -14.55
C VAL A 252 10.56 4.96 -15.66
N VAL A 253 11.54 5.86 -15.70
CA VAL A 253 12.60 5.85 -16.72
C VAL A 253 13.34 4.53 -16.74
N ARG A 254 13.65 3.96 -15.57
CA ARG A 254 14.30 2.66 -15.46
C ARG A 254 13.47 1.54 -16.10
N CYS A 255 12.17 1.49 -15.82
CA CYS A 255 11.26 0.52 -16.41
C CYS A 255 11.15 0.70 -17.93
N LEU A 256 11.03 1.94 -18.41
CA LEU A 256 10.95 2.23 -19.84
C LEU A 256 12.23 1.82 -20.59
N VAL A 257 13.40 2.12 -20.03
CA VAL A 257 14.68 1.70 -20.63
C VAL A 257 14.81 0.19 -20.68
N GLN A 258 14.36 -0.52 -19.64
CA GLN A 258 14.32 -1.98 -19.65
C GLN A 258 13.42 -2.52 -20.77
N LEU A 259 12.18 -2.00 -20.87
CA LEU A 259 11.22 -2.43 -21.90
C LEU A 259 11.74 -2.17 -23.33
N VAL A 260 12.47 -1.08 -23.55
CA VAL A 260 13.13 -0.78 -24.84
C VAL A 260 14.27 -1.76 -25.10
N SER A 261 15.10 -2.04 -24.10
CA SER A 261 16.20 -3.01 -24.20
C SER A 261 15.70 -4.42 -24.54
N ASP A 262 14.56 -4.80 -23.99
CA ASP A 262 13.93 -6.10 -24.23
C ASP A 262 13.13 -6.15 -25.55
N GLY A 263 13.04 -5.03 -26.28
CA GLY A 263 12.31 -4.93 -27.54
C GLY A 263 10.78 -4.99 -27.39
N VAL A 264 10.25 -4.74 -26.19
CA VAL A 264 8.82 -4.75 -25.87
C VAL A 264 8.13 -3.48 -26.39
N VAL A 265 8.81 -2.34 -26.28
CA VAL A 265 8.33 -1.02 -26.72
C VAL A 265 9.41 -0.27 -27.49
N ASP A 266 9.00 0.71 -28.28
CA ASP A 266 9.92 1.51 -29.09
C ASP A 266 10.61 2.63 -28.26
N GLU A 267 11.80 3.07 -28.69
CA GLU A 267 12.61 4.05 -27.96
C GLU A 267 11.93 5.42 -27.73
N GLN A 268 10.93 5.76 -28.54
CA GLN A 268 10.17 7.00 -28.43
C GLN A 268 9.40 7.07 -27.10
N VAL A 269 9.11 5.93 -26.45
CA VAL A 269 8.40 5.91 -25.16
C VAL A 269 9.12 6.74 -24.08
N VAL A 270 10.46 6.72 -24.08
CA VAL A 270 11.26 7.47 -23.10
C VAL A 270 11.15 8.98 -23.38
N ALA A 271 11.25 9.37 -24.65
CA ALA A 271 11.11 10.77 -25.05
C ALA A 271 9.69 11.30 -24.79
N ASP A 272 8.68 10.50 -25.06
CA ASP A 272 7.27 10.84 -24.80
C ASP A 272 6.98 10.98 -23.31
N TYR A 273 7.57 10.13 -22.46
CA TYR A 273 7.47 10.28 -21.02
C TYR A 273 8.12 11.59 -20.55
N GLY A 274 9.32 11.89 -21.05
CA GLY A 274 10.00 13.17 -20.79
C GLY A 274 9.13 14.38 -21.16
N ALA A 275 8.54 14.37 -22.36
CA ALA A 275 7.61 15.41 -22.80
C ALA A 275 6.39 15.53 -21.89
N ALA A 276 5.81 14.40 -21.45
CA ALA A 276 4.63 14.37 -20.57
C ALA A 276 4.89 15.01 -19.20
N ILE A 277 6.11 14.87 -18.67
CA ILE A 277 6.51 15.49 -17.40
C ILE A 277 7.21 16.85 -17.57
N GLY A 278 7.30 17.36 -18.80
CA GLY A 278 7.97 18.62 -19.13
C GLY A 278 9.48 18.62 -18.88
N ARG A 279 10.15 17.48 -19.05
CA ARG A 279 11.60 17.32 -18.81
C ARG A 279 12.32 16.68 -19.99
N SER A 280 13.58 17.10 -20.19
CA SER A 280 14.52 16.36 -21.03
C SER A 280 15.15 15.24 -20.20
N LEU A 281 15.25 14.03 -20.77
CA LEU A 281 15.76 12.85 -20.09
C LEU A 281 17.09 12.40 -20.70
N THR A 282 18.05 12.05 -19.85
CA THR A 282 19.29 11.36 -20.26
C THR A 282 19.40 10.05 -19.49
N THR A 283 19.74 8.96 -20.17
CA THR A 283 19.76 7.60 -19.60
C THR A 283 21.17 7.07 -19.33
N ASN A 284 22.19 7.93 -19.45
CA ASN A 284 23.60 7.53 -19.39
C ASN A 284 24.22 7.61 -17.98
N GLY A 285 23.49 7.99 -16.93
CA GLY A 285 23.82 7.81 -15.50
C GLY A 285 25.17 8.33 -14.99
N VAL A 286 25.99 8.95 -15.85
CA VAL A 286 27.37 9.33 -15.59
C VAL A 286 27.43 10.84 -15.43
N ARG A 287 28.12 11.28 -14.37
CA ARG A 287 28.40 12.69 -14.13
C ARG A 287 29.17 13.27 -15.32
N SER A 288 28.69 14.38 -15.87
CA SER A 288 29.20 14.97 -17.13
C SER A 288 30.61 15.59 -17.01
N ASP A 289 31.22 15.59 -15.83
CA ASP A 289 32.49 16.25 -15.52
C ASP A 289 33.67 15.29 -15.33
N ARG A 290 33.66 14.16 -16.04
CA ARG A 290 34.85 13.33 -16.23
C ARG A 290 35.50 13.58 -17.59
#